data_AF-U9UM14-F1
#
_entry.id   AF-U9UM14-F1
#
_cell.length_a   1.000
_cell.length_b   1.000
_cell.length_c   1.000
_cell.angle_alpha   90.00
_cell.angle_beta   90.00
_cell.angle_gamma   90.00
#
_symmetry.space_group_name_H-M   'P 1'
#
loop_
_entity.id
_entity.type
_entity.pdbx_description
1 polymer ?
#
loop_
_entity_poly.entity_id
_entity_poly.type
_entity_poly.pdbx_seq_one_letter_code
_entity_poly.pdbx_strand_id
1 'polypeptide(L)'
;MALAGADVSFGAFEAKPTDQKSISIATASDPGILNRVEWLKFYSTFFNAESKANEVYGKIKTNYECLKNLANKNAKSEKPIVAWIIFDAPSDFNQNTPSWKIADAVFKKQLTEDAGGSYFNATPLSYATSADFLKAIQNVDIVIDETF
;
A
#
# COMPACT_ATOMS: atom_id res chain seq x y z
N MET A 1 11.17 27.74 4.81
CA MET A 1 12.35 27.61 5.68
C MET A 1 13.41 26.86 4.89
N ALA A 2 14.49 27.51 4.48
CA ALA A 2 15.60 26.84 3.80
C ALA A 2 16.40 26.08 4.87
N LEU A 3 16.55 24.76 4.71
CA LEU A 3 17.37 23.94 5.60
C LEU A 3 18.85 24.26 5.33
N ALA A 4 19.34 25.36 5.90
CA ALA A 4 20.73 25.76 5.79
C ALA A 4 21.63 24.66 6.40
N GLY A 5 22.39 23.97 5.56
CA GLY A 5 23.31 22.89 5.96
C GLY A 5 22.91 21.48 5.54
N ALA A 6 21.71 21.26 4.99
CA ALA A 6 21.36 19.96 4.40
C ALA A 6 21.91 19.86 2.97
N ASP A 7 22.52 18.72 2.61
CA ASP A 7 22.94 18.42 1.24
C ASP A 7 21.78 17.89 0.39
N VAL A 8 20.81 17.24 1.04
CA VAL A 8 19.61 16.65 0.42
C VAL A 8 18.41 16.87 1.34
N SER A 9 17.26 17.21 0.75
CA SER A 9 15.96 17.31 1.42
C SER A 9 14.98 16.33 0.78
N PHE A 10 14.58 15.32 1.54
CA PHE A 10 13.56 14.39 1.07
C PHE A 10 12.15 14.96 1.28
N GLY A 11 11.40 15.13 0.19
CA GLY A 11 10.02 15.61 0.18
C GLY A 11 9.03 14.48 -0.03
N ALA A 12 7.93 14.48 0.72
CA ALA A 12 6.83 13.56 0.48
C ALA A 12 6.12 13.93 -0.83
N PHE A 13 5.81 12.92 -1.65
CA PHE A 13 5.04 13.00 -2.91
C PHE A 13 5.76 13.64 -4.10
N GLU A 14 6.25 14.88 -4.00
CA GLU A 14 6.93 15.55 -5.12
C GLU A 14 8.13 16.40 -4.67
N ALA A 15 9.23 16.31 -5.42
CA ALA A 15 10.37 17.19 -5.32
C ALA A 15 9.95 18.59 -5.73
N LYS A 16 10.39 19.60 -4.97
CA LYS A 16 10.14 21.00 -5.34
C LYS A 16 11.04 21.32 -6.54
N PRO A 17 10.49 21.64 -7.73
CA PRO A 17 11.31 21.87 -8.93
C PRO A 17 12.32 23.02 -8.77
N THR A 18 12.05 23.95 -7.85
CA THR A 18 12.89 25.11 -7.55
C THR A 18 13.95 24.86 -6.48
N ASP A 19 13.94 23.68 -5.84
CA ASP A 19 14.93 23.28 -4.85
C ASP A 19 15.81 22.16 -5.40
N GLN A 20 17.04 22.53 -5.78
CA GLN A 20 18.02 21.60 -6.36
C GLN A 20 18.43 20.47 -5.40
N LYS A 21 18.13 20.60 -4.11
CA LYS A 21 18.43 19.59 -3.09
C LYS A 21 17.22 18.70 -2.80
N SER A 22 16.09 18.94 -3.45
CA SER A 22 14.86 18.21 -3.18
C SER A 22 14.79 16.90 -3.96
N ILE A 23 14.49 15.81 -3.24
CA ILE A 23 14.26 14.49 -3.82
C ILE A 23 12.86 14.00 -3.40
N SER A 24 12.07 13.51 -4.36
CA SER A 24 10.78 12.88 -4.08
C SER A 24 10.99 11.53 -3.39
N ILE A 25 10.27 11.32 -2.29
CA ILE A 25 10.05 9.98 -1.74
C ILE A 25 8.73 9.45 -2.29
N ALA A 26 8.82 8.35 -3.04
CA ALA A 26 7.66 7.64 -3.60
C ALA A 26 7.45 6.25 -2.98
N THR A 27 8.00 6.00 -1.78
CA THR A 27 7.84 4.72 -1.05
C THR A 27 6.37 4.32 -0.89
N ALA A 28 5.50 5.27 -0.58
CA ALA A 28 4.08 5.02 -0.35
C ALA A 28 3.27 4.81 -1.65
N SER A 29 3.78 5.29 -2.79
CA SER A 29 3.13 5.20 -4.10
C SER A 29 3.67 4.09 -4.99
N ASP A 30 4.80 3.46 -4.65
CA ASP A 30 5.36 2.37 -5.44
C ASP A 30 4.39 1.18 -5.49
N PRO A 31 3.95 0.70 -6.66
CA PRO A 31 2.91 -0.32 -6.73
C PRO A 31 3.37 -1.70 -6.24
N GLY A 32 4.66 -2.01 -6.27
CA GLY A 32 5.19 -3.33 -5.96
C GLY A 32 5.58 -3.49 -4.49
N ILE A 33 5.11 -4.54 -3.81
CA ILE A 33 5.43 -4.75 -2.39
C ILE A 33 6.94 -4.82 -2.12
N LEU A 34 7.69 -5.59 -2.92
CA LEU A 34 9.14 -5.67 -2.74
C LEU A 34 9.86 -4.40 -3.20
N ASN A 35 9.35 -3.71 -4.22
CA ASN A 35 9.90 -2.43 -4.70
C ASN A 35 9.81 -1.36 -3.60
N ARG A 36 8.70 -1.30 -2.84
CA ARG A 36 8.56 -0.45 -1.65
C ARG A 36 9.70 -0.67 -0.65
N VAL A 37 10.12 -1.94 -0.47
CA VAL A 37 11.23 -2.30 0.43
C VAL A 37 12.58 -1.91 -0.15
N GLU A 38 12.74 -1.89 -1.48
CA GLU A 38 14.00 -1.49 -2.13
C GLU A 38 14.40 -0.05 -1.89
N TRP A 39 13.45 0.83 -1.53
CA TRP A 39 13.77 2.18 -1.07
C TRP A 39 14.74 2.20 0.12
N LEU A 40 14.79 1.14 0.94
CA LEU A 40 15.81 0.99 1.98
C LEU A 40 17.23 1.05 1.40
N LYS A 41 17.46 0.46 0.22
CA LYS A 41 18.76 0.51 -0.47
C LYS A 41 19.08 1.93 -0.91
N PHE A 42 18.09 2.66 -1.45
CA PHE A 42 18.26 4.05 -1.84
C PHE A 42 18.66 4.93 -0.63
N TYR A 43 17.99 4.81 0.51
CA TYR A 43 18.35 5.60 1.68
C TYR A 43 19.73 5.22 2.24
N SER A 44 20.13 3.96 2.12
CA SER A 44 21.36 3.47 2.74
C SER A 44 22.64 4.09 2.18
N THR A 45 22.62 4.58 0.94
CA THR A 45 23.77 5.25 0.30
C THR A 45 24.15 6.55 1.01
N PHE A 46 23.18 7.23 1.63
CA PHE A 46 23.42 8.45 2.41
C PHE A 46 24.02 8.18 3.80
N PHE A 47 24.05 6.91 4.23
CA PHE A 47 24.53 6.50 5.54
C PHE A 47 25.72 5.52 5.46
N ASN A 48 26.26 5.24 4.27
CA ASN A 48 27.25 4.19 4.03
C ASN A 48 26.81 2.82 4.61
N ALA A 49 25.53 2.51 4.50
CA ALA A 49 24.88 1.36 5.12
C ALA A 49 24.34 0.34 4.10
N GLU A 50 24.88 0.34 2.88
CA GLU A 50 24.40 -0.48 1.75
C GLU A 50 24.49 -1.97 2.04
N SER A 51 25.56 -2.40 2.71
CA SER A 51 25.70 -3.80 3.16
C SER A 51 24.53 -4.19 4.07
N LYS A 52 24.17 -3.31 5.03
CA LYS A 52 23.07 -3.57 5.95
C LYS A 52 21.70 -3.55 5.26
N ALA A 53 21.48 -2.61 4.34
CA ALA A 53 20.25 -2.54 3.58
C ALA A 53 20.04 -3.76 2.69
N ASN A 54 21.11 -4.27 2.06
CA ASN A 54 21.05 -5.50 1.26
C ASN A 54 20.74 -6.73 2.13
N GLU A 55 21.35 -6.84 3.32
CA GLU A 55 21.04 -7.90 4.29
C GLU A 55 19.56 -7.88 4.69
N VAL A 56 19.03 -6.72 5.08
CA VAL A 56 17.64 -6.55 5.52
C VAL A 56 16.66 -6.81 4.38
N TYR A 57 16.92 -6.24 3.19
CA TYR A 57 16.11 -6.50 2.00
C TYR A 57 16.07 -8.00 1.67
N GLY A 58 17.23 -8.68 1.70
CA GLY A 58 17.32 -10.11 1.45
C GLY A 58 16.44 -10.92 2.41
N LYS A 59 16.49 -10.61 3.71
CA LYS A 59 15.64 -11.26 4.72
C LYS A 59 14.15 -11.04 4.47
N ILE A 60 13.75 -9.81 4.15
CA ILE A 60 12.34 -9.48 3.86
C ILE A 60 11.87 -10.21 2.60
N LYS A 61 12.66 -10.16 1.53
CA LYS A 61 12.36 -10.85 0.27
C LYS A 61 12.21 -12.35 0.48
N THR A 62 13.16 -13.00 1.17
CA THR A 62 13.11 -14.43 1.46
C THR A 62 11.85 -14.80 2.25
N ASN A 63 11.51 -14.03 3.28
CA ASN A 63 10.31 -14.28 4.08
C ASN A 63 9.03 -14.10 3.25
N TYR A 64 8.96 -13.04 2.44
CA TYR A 64 7.84 -12.78 1.55
C TYR A 64 7.62 -13.92 0.55
N GLU A 65 8.69 -14.33 -0.15
CA GLU A 65 8.64 -15.41 -1.12
C GLU A 65 8.30 -16.75 -0.46
N CYS A 66 8.81 -17.01 0.75
CA CYS A 66 8.45 -18.21 1.51
C CYS A 66 6.95 -18.27 1.82
N LEU A 67 6.38 -17.18 2.35
CA LEU A 67 4.96 -17.11 2.69
C LEU A 67 4.08 -17.18 1.44
N LYS A 68 4.44 -16.45 0.38
CA LYS A 68 3.76 -16.51 -0.92
C LYS A 68 3.72 -17.93 -1.48
N ASN A 69 4.87 -18.62 -1.45
CA ASN A 69 4.95 -19.99 -1.96
C ASN A 69 4.15 -20.95 -1.09
N LEU A 70 4.17 -20.79 0.23
CA LEU A 70 3.36 -21.58 1.15
C LEU A 70 1.87 -21.37 0.91
N ALA A 71 1.42 -20.13 0.75
CA ALA A 71 0.03 -19.81 0.46
C ALA A 71 -0.44 -20.42 -0.86
N ASN A 72 0.36 -20.25 -1.93
CA ASN A 72 0.03 -20.81 -3.25
C ASN A 72 0.02 -22.35 -3.24
N LYS A 73 0.94 -23.00 -2.51
CA LYS A 73 0.98 -24.46 -2.38
C LYS A 73 -0.26 -25.02 -1.66
N ASN A 74 -0.82 -24.27 -0.72
CA ASN A 74 -1.99 -24.68 0.07
C ASN A 74 -3.29 -24.02 -0.41
N ALA A 75 -3.26 -23.33 -1.55
CA ALA A 75 -4.43 -22.63 -2.07
C ALA A 75 -5.52 -23.66 -2.39
N LYS A 76 -6.74 -23.39 -1.91
CA LYS A 76 -7.92 -24.15 -2.28
C LYS A 76 -8.25 -23.88 -3.76
N SER A 77 -9.00 -24.80 -4.39
CA SER A 77 -9.52 -24.60 -5.74
C SER A 77 -10.39 -23.33 -5.83
N GLU A 78 -11.17 -23.07 -4.78
CA GLU A 78 -11.92 -21.83 -4.58
C GLU A 78 -11.17 -20.95 -3.59
N LYS A 79 -10.63 -19.83 -4.08
CA LYS A 79 -9.92 -18.85 -3.26
C LYS A 79 -10.93 -17.91 -2.57
N PRO A 80 -10.72 -17.55 -1.30
CA PRO A 80 -11.57 -16.57 -0.63
C PRO A 80 -11.50 -15.21 -1.33
N ILE A 81 -12.64 -14.57 -1.53
CA ILE A 81 -12.77 -13.22 -2.06
C ILE A 81 -12.51 -12.23 -0.93
N VAL A 82 -11.52 -11.37 -1.11
CA VAL A 82 -11.07 -10.41 -0.09
C VAL A 82 -11.30 -8.98 -0.57
N ALA A 83 -12.02 -8.19 0.23
CA ALA A 83 -12.17 -6.75 0.02
C ALA A 83 -11.38 -5.96 1.05
N TRP A 84 -10.63 -4.97 0.57
CA TRP A 84 -10.01 -3.94 1.39
C TRP A 84 -10.95 -2.74 1.42
N ILE A 85 -11.35 -2.29 2.60
CA ILE A 85 -12.40 -1.29 2.76
C ILE A 85 -11.94 -0.12 3.62
N ILE A 86 -12.52 1.05 3.37
CA ILE A 86 -12.27 2.27 4.14
C ILE A 86 -13.62 2.94 4.39
N PHE A 87 -13.90 3.32 5.62
CA PHE A 87 -14.96 4.27 5.94
C PHE A 87 -14.36 5.66 6.12
N ASP A 88 -14.77 6.60 5.27
CA ASP A 88 -14.45 8.01 5.47
C ASP A 88 -15.56 8.66 6.30
N ALA A 89 -15.25 8.95 7.55
CA ALA A 89 -16.15 9.67 8.45
C ALA A 89 -16.37 11.13 7.97
N PRO A 90 -17.51 11.76 8.29
CA PRO A 90 -17.74 13.17 7.99
C PRO A 90 -16.62 14.06 8.53
N SER A 91 -16.07 14.92 7.67
CA SER A 91 -15.03 15.89 8.01
C SER A 91 -15.09 17.07 7.04
N ASP A 92 -14.38 18.15 7.38
CA ASP A 92 -14.26 19.31 6.48
C ASP A 92 -13.59 18.95 5.14
N PHE A 93 -12.79 17.87 5.10
CA PHE A 93 -12.13 17.39 3.88
C PHE A 93 -13.07 16.65 2.91
N ASN A 94 -14.24 16.21 3.38
CA ASN A 94 -15.26 15.53 2.57
C ASN A 94 -16.64 16.19 2.68
N GLN A 95 -16.67 17.51 2.88
CA GLN A 95 -17.90 18.30 2.94
C GLN A 95 -18.88 17.82 4.03
N ASN A 96 -18.35 17.26 5.13
CA ASN A 96 -19.12 16.63 6.19
C ASN A 96 -20.07 15.53 5.69
N THR A 97 -19.67 14.80 4.65
CA THR A 97 -20.43 13.65 4.11
C THR A 97 -19.66 12.34 4.32
N PRO A 98 -20.31 11.30 4.89
CA PRO A 98 -19.66 10.00 5.04
C PRO A 98 -19.59 9.28 3.70
N SER A 99 -18.59 8.41 3.54
CA SER A 99 -18.57 7.46 2.43
C SER A 99 -17.92 6.13 2.81
N TRP A 100 -18.37 5.05 2.16
CA TRP A 100 -17.79 3.72 2.27
C TRP A 100 -17.06 3.41 0.98
N LYS A 101 -15.84 2.93 1.07
CA LYS A 101 -14.94 2.77 -0.06
C LYS A 101 -14.33 1.37 -0.11
N ILE A 102 -14.06 0.92 -1.33
CA ILE A 102 -13.26 -0.28 -1.62
C ILE A 102 -11.92 0.22 -2.15
N ALA A 103 -10.83 -0.19 -1.50
CA ALA A 103 -9.50 0.29 -1.79
C ALA A 103 -8.83 -0.51 -2.91
N ASP A 104 -8.54 0.13 -4.05
CA ASP A 104 -8.06 -0.49 -5.29
C ASP A 104 -6.55 -0.36 -5.55
N ALA A 105 -5.78 0.01 -4.52
CA ALA A 105 -4.34 0.15 -4.66
C ALA A 105 -3.69 -1.16 -5.14
N VAL A 106 -2.83 -1.08 -6.17
CA VAL A 106 -2.20 -2.24 -6.83
C VAL A 106 -1.53 -3.20 -5.85
N PHE A 107 -0.86 -2.66 -4.83
CA PHE A 107 -0.18 -3.48 -3.82
C PHE A 107 -1.15 -4.32 -2.97
N LYS A 108 -2.37 -3.85 -2.73
CA LYS A 108 -3.40 -4.58 -1.98
C LYS A 108 -3.89 -5.79 -2.76
N LYS A 109 -4.11 -5.60 -4.06
CA LYS A 109 -4.38 -6.70 -4.99
C LYS A 109 -3.24 -7.71 -4.99
N GLN A 110 -1.99 -7.25 -5.14
CA GLN A 110 -0.83 -8.12 -5.13
C GLN A 110 -0.71 -8.92 -3.81
N LEU A 111 -0.83 -8.27 -2.65
CA LEU A 111 -0.78 -8.95 -1.36
C LEU A 111 -1.87 -10.01 -1.21
N THR A 112 -3.09 -9.68 -1.66
CA THR A 112 -4.23 -10.61 -1.59
C THR A 112 -3.98 -11.85 -2.42
N GLU A 113 -3.54 -11.66 -3.67
CA GLU A 113 -3.27 -12.75 -4.60
C GLU A 113 -2.07 -13.60 -4.15
N ASP A 114 -1.01 -12.96 -3.66
CA ASP A 114 0.18 -13.64 -3.14
C ASP A 114 -0.09 -14.40 -1.82
N ALA A 115 -1.09 -13.96 -1.04
CA ALA A 115 -1.59 -14.67 0.13
C ALA A 115 -2.59 -15.79 -0.21
N GLY A 116 -2.84 -16.07 -1.49
CA GLY A 116 -3.72 -17.15 -1.93
C GLY A 116 -5.21 -16.80 -1.97
N GLY A 117 -5.57 -15.52 -1.77
CA GLY A 117 -6.93 -15.01 -1.96
C GLY A 117 -7.20 -14.53 -3.39
N SER A 118 -8.44 -14.13 -3.61
CA SER A 118 -8.88 -13.40 -4.80
C SER A 118 -9.25 -11.98 -4.39
N TYR A 119 -8.63 -10.98 -5.00
CA TYR A 119 -8.96 -9.59 -4.73
C TYR A 119 -10.36 -9.25 -5.26
N PHE A 120 -11.18 -8.60 -4.43
CA PHE A 120 -12.52 -8.15 -4.79
C PHE A 120 -12.45 -6.91 -5.70
N ASN A 121 -12.72 -7.10 -6.99
CA ASN A 121 -12.83 -6.01 -7.94
C ASN A 121 -14.27 -5.48 -7.94
N ALA A 122 -14.43 -4.18 -7.66
CA ALA A 122 -15.73 -3.54 -7.62
C ALA A 122 -15.79 -2.31 -8.54
N THR A 123 -16.99 -1.99 -9.00
CA THR A 123 -17.29 -0.72 -9.68
C THR A 123 -18.75 -0.38 -9.37
N PRO A 124 -19.05 0.79 -8.75
CA PRO A 124 -18.11 1.83 -8.31
C PRO A 124 -17.24 1.39 -7.11
N LEU A 125 -16.26 2.20 -6.73
CA LEU A 125 -15.40 1.97 -5.56
C LEU A 125 -15.84 2.77 -4.32
N SER A 126 -16.84 3.63 -4.44
CA SER A 126 -17.31 4.49 -3.34
C SER A 126 -18.84 4.54 -3.32
N TYR A 127 -19.39 4.52 -2.11
CA TYR A 127 -20.82 4.45 -1.83
C TYR A 127 -21.19 5.50 -0.78
N ALA A 128 -22.33 6.18 -1.00
CA ALA A 128 -22.83 7.22 -0.11
C ALA A 128 -23.63 6.68 1.08
N THR A 129 -24.03 5.41 1.04
CA THR A 129 -24.79 4.76 2.12
C THR A 129 -24.18 3.42 2.49
N SER A 130 -24.26 3.05 3.77
CA SER A 130 -23.84 1.74 4.26
C SER A 130 -24.67 0.60 3.67
N ALA A 131 -25.94 0.84 3.34
CA ALA A 131 -26.82 -0.17 2.74
C ALA A 131 -26.37 -0.55 1.32
N ASP A 132 -26.04 0.44 0.50
CA ASP A 132 -25.52 0.20 -0.86
C ASP A 132 -24.14 -0.46 -0.82
N PHE A 133 -23.30 -0.02 0.12
CA PHE A 133 -22.00 -0.63 0.36
C PHE A 133 -22.12 -2.10 0.79
N LEU A 134 -22.96 -2.40 1.77
CA LEU A 134 -23.19 -3.77 2.25
C LEU A 134 -23.68 -4.68 1.12
N LYS A 135 -24.58 -4.17 0.27
CA LYS A 135 -25.03 -4.89 -0.93
C LYS A 135 -23.90 -5.15 -1.92
N ALA A 136 -22.97 -4.19 -2.08
CA ALA A 136 -21.83 -4.36 -2.97
C ALA A 136 -20.87 -5.45 -2.48
N ILE A 137 -20.61 -5.54 -1.17
CA ILE A 137 -19.67 -6.51 -0.58
C ILE A 137 -20.34 -7.81 -0.12
N GLN A 138 -21.61 -8.04 -0.43
CA GLN A 138 -22.39 -9.18 0.09
C GLN A 138 -21.80 -10.57 -0.22
N ASN A 139 -20.97 -10.67 -1.28
CA ASN A 139 -20.32 -11.91 -1.72
C ASN A 139 -18.82 -11.94 -1.38
N VAL A 140 -18.35 -11.04 -0.51
CA VAL A 140 -16.97 -11.03 -0.03
C VAL A 140 -16.86 -12.01 1.14
N ASP A 141 -15.85 -12.87 1.12
CA ASP A 141 -15.58 -13.83 2.18
C ASP A 141 -14.83 -13.21 3.36
N ILE A 142 -13.92 -12.26 3.08
CA ILE A 142 -13.05 -11.62 4.06
C ILE A 142 -13.00 -10.11 3.81
N VAL A 143 -13.21 -9.34 4.87
CA VAL A 143 -13.06 -7.87 4.87
C VAL A 143 -11.80 -7.49 5.64
N ILE A 144 -10.96 -6.66 5.04
CA ILE A 144 -9.86 -5.96 5.70
C ILE A 144 -10.24 -4.49 5.80
N ASP A 145 -10.49 -4.02 7.03
CA ASP A 145 -10.86 -2.64 7.32
C ASP A 145 -9.62 -1.78 7.60
N GLU A 146 -9.48 -0.69 6.86
CA GLU A 146 -8.37 0.27 6.96
C GLU A 146 -8.84 1.66 7.41
N THR A 147 -10.04 1.76 7.99
CA THR A 147 -10.55 3.00 8.60
C THR A 147 -9.59 3.49 9.69
N PHE A 148 -9.27 4.78 9.67
CA PHE A 148 -8.33 5.44 10.58
C PHE A 148 -8.99 6.54 11.41
#